data_AF-A0A497JL19-F1
#
_entry.id   AF-A0A497JL19-F1
#
_cell.length_a   1.000
_cell.length_b   1.000
_cell.length_c   1.000
_cell.angle_alpha   90.00
_cell.angle_beta   90.00
_cell.angle_gamma   90.00
#
_symmetry.space_group_name_H-M   'P 1'
#
loop_
_entity.id
_entity.type
_entity.pdbx_description
1 polymer ?
#
loop_
_entity_poly.entity_id
_entity_poly.type
_entity_poly.pdbx_seq_one_letter_code
_entity_poly.pdbx_strand_id
1 'polypeptide(L)' 'MFKCRVCGKLNLSKDKQKTKVCVFCGAKNDLSRVRILAKGLNRFEARQTISRLKVYEAKPKFLKQDRIKRV' A
#
# COMPACT_ATOMS: atom_id res chain seq x y z
N MET A 1 -0.59 -6.77 2.14
CA MET A 1 0.09 -5.86 1.21
C MET A 1 0.73 -4.73 2.01
N PHE A 2 1.88 -4.24 1.58
CA PHE A 2 2.62 -3.20 2.31
C PHE A 2 3.25 -2.19 1.35
N LYS A 3 3.56 -1.01 1.87
CA LYS A 3 4.31 0.03 1.15
C LYS A 3 5.80 -0.11 1.45
N CYS A 4 6.64 -0.13 0.42
CA CYS A 4 8.09 -0.12 0.62
C CYS A 4 8.52 1.18 1.30
N ARG A 5 9.35 1.09 2.35
CA ARG A 5 9.83 2.28 3.08
C ARG A 5 10.82 3.13 2.28
N VAL A 6 11.46 2.54 1.27
CA VAL A 6 12.48 3.21 0.46
C VAL A 6 11.85 3.86 -0.78
N CYS A 7 11.21 3.08 -1.65
CA CYS A 7 10.69 3.60 -2.93
C CYS A 7 9.19 3.92 -2.90
N GLY A 8 8.50 3.69 -1.79
CA GLY A 8 7.06 3.95 -1.68
C GLY A 8 6.17 3.03 -2.52
N LYS A 9 6.69 2.10 -3.34
CA LYS A 9 5.86 1.21 -4.16
C LYS A 9 5.19 0.12 -3.33
N LEU A 10 3.96 -0.22 -3.72
CA LEU A 10 3.16 -1.26 -3.10
C LEU A 10 3.64 -2.66 -3.47
N ASN A 11 3.80 -3.52 -2.46
CA ASN A 11 4.29 -4.89 -2.59
C ASN A 11 3.32 -5.91 -1.94
N LEU A 12 3.40 -7.15 -2.42
CA LEU A 12 2.72 -8.31 -1.84
C LEU A 12 3.70 -9.15 -1.02
N SER A 13 3.23 -9.65 0.12
CA SER A 13 3.92 -10.61 0.96
C SER A 13 2.93 -11.67 1.44
N LYS A 14 3.44 -12.85 1.80
CA LYS A 14 2.63 -13.85 2.52
C LYS A 14 2.37 -13.36 3.94
N ASP A 15 1.29 -13.83 4.56
CA ASP A 15 1.03 -13.58 5.98
C ASP A 15 2.16 -14.19 6.84
N LYS A 16 2.49 -13.56 7.97
CA LYS A 16 3.57 -13.94 8.90
C LYS A 16 5.00 -13.94 8.33
N GLN A 17 5.21 -13.54 7.08
CA GLN A 17 6.55 -13.34 6.54
C GLN A 17 7.23 -12.18 7.31
N LYS A 18 8.45 -12.39 7.83
CA LYS A 18 9.18 -11.37 8.60
C LYS A 18 9.83 -10.31 7.71
N THR A 19 10.43 -10.72 6.59
CA THR A 19 11.11 -9.80 5.68
C THR A 19 10.78 -10.09 4.23
N LYS A 20 10.70 -9.05 3.39
CA LYS A 20 10.49 -9.17 1.95
C LYS A 20 11.35 -8.16 1.18
N VAL A 21 12.03 -8.64 0.16
CA VAL A 21 12.74 -7.79 -0.81
C VAL A 21 11.72 -7.12 -1.74
N CYS A 22 11.85 -5.80 -1.90
CA CYS A 22 11.04 -5.01 -2.82
C CYS A 22 11.41 -5.37 -4.26
N VAL A 23 10.41 -5.77 -5.05
CA VAL A 23 10.63 -6.16 -6.46
C VAL A 23 10.95 -4.98 -7.37
N PHE A 24 10.83 -3.74 -6.87
CA PHE A 24 11.03 -2.53 -7.68
C PHE A 24 12.35 -1.82 -7.42
N CYS A 25 12.90 -1.89 -6.21
CA CYS A 25 14.13 -1.17 -5.85
C CYS A 25 15.16 -2.05 -5.14
N GLY A 26 14.91 -3.35 -4.98
CA GLY A 26 15.84 -4.27 -4.31
C GLY A 26 15.96 -4.12 -2.80
N ALA A 27 15.36 -3.09 -2.18
CA ALA A 27 15.44 -2.88 -0.74
C ALA A 27 14.80 -4.03 0.05
N LYS A 28 15.50 -4.53 1.08
CA LYS A 28 14.96 -5.50 2.05
C LYS A 28 14.08 -4.76 3.06
N ASN A 29 12.79 -5.11 3.10
CA ASN A 29 11.83 -4.52 4.03
C ASN A 29 11.54 -5.49 5.17
N ASP A 30 11.61 -4.99 6.41
CA ASP A 30 11.12 -5.68 7.60
C ASP A 30 9.62 -5.46 7.74
N LEU A 31 8.86 -6.53 7.58
CA LEU A 31 7.40 -6.51 7.54
C LEU A 31 6.76 -6.26 8.91
N SER A 32 7.51 -6.42 10.01
CA SER A 32 7.04 -6.02 11.35
C SER A 32 7.06 -4.49 11.54
N ARG A 33 7.85 -3.78 10.73
CA ARG A 33 8.07 -2.33 10.84
C ARG A 33 7.45 -1.52 9.69
N VAL A 34 6.90 -2.18 8.68
CA VAL A 34 6.21 -1.51 7.57
C VAL A 34 4.71 -1.39 7.85
N ARG A 35 4.11 -0.31 7.35
CA ARG A 35 2.66 -0.15 7.38
C ARG A 35 2.00 -1.18 6.46
N ILE A 36 1.26 -2.12 7.05
CA ILE A 36 0.38 -3.03 6.32
C ILE A 36 -0.87 -2.25 5.91
N LEU A 37 -1.21 -2.29 4.62
CA LEU A 37 -2.31 -1.49 4.06
C LEU A 37 -3.59 -2.29 3.88
N ALA A 38 -3.46 -3.59 3.61
CA ALA A 38 -4.58 -4.51 3.49
C ALA A 38 -4.08 -5.96 3.59
N LYS A 39 -5.02 -6.89 3.81
CA LYS A 39 -4.82 -8.33 3.70
C LYS A 39 -5.81 -8.89 2.68
N GLY A 40 -5.44 -9.99 2.03
CA GLY A 40 -6.35 -10.77 1.19
C GLY A 40 -6.26 -12.22 1.64
N LEU A 41 -7.40 -12.92 1.67
CA LEU A 41 -7.51 -14.31 2.12
C LEU A 41 -6.92 -15.27 1.09
N ASN A 42 -6.90 -14.88 -0.18
CA ASN A 42 -6.32 -15.66 -1.27
C ASN A 42 -5.54 -14.79 -2.26
N ARG A 43 -4.81 -15.45 -3.17
CA ARG A 43 -3.95 -14.78 -4.17
C ARG A 43 -4.76 -13.88 -5.11
N PHE A 44 -5.97 -14.29 -5.47
CA PHE A 44 -6.82 -13.57 -6.41
C PHE A 44 -7.31 -12.25 -5.82
N GLU A 45 -7.88 -12.32 -4.62
CA GLU A 45 -8.29 -11.15 -3.84
C GLU A 45 -7.10 -10.24 -3.57
N ALA A 46 -5.95 -10.81 -3.20
CA ALA A 46 -4.75 -10.01 -2.94
C ALA A 46 -4.30 -9.19 -4.17
N ARG A 47 -4.47 -9.75 -5.37
CA ARG A 47 -4.19 -9.05 -6.64
C ARG A 47 -5.22 -7.97 -6.93
N GLN A 48 -6.51 -8.23 -6.74
CA GLN A 48 -7.53 -7.19 -6.92
C GLN A 48 -7.31 -6.02 -5.97
N THR A 49 -7.11 -6.30 -4.69
CA THR A 49 -6.95 -5.28 -3.65
C THR A 49 -5.72 -4.42 -3.86
N ILE A 50 -4.57 -5.01 -4.22
CA ILE A 50 -3.37 -4.20 -4.51
C ILE A 50 -3.53 -3.33 -5.76
N SER A 51 -4.23 -3.80 -6.79
CA SER A 51 -4.52 -3.00 -7.98
C SER A 51 -5.41 -1.81 -7.65
N ARG A 52 -6.47 -2.00 -6.84
CA ARG A 52 -7.32 -0.91 -6.35
C ARG A 52 -6.53 0.10 -5.52
N LEU A 53 -5.64 -0.37 -4.64
CA LEU A 53 -4.78 0.50 -3.83
C LEU A 53 -3.83 1.34 -4.69
N LYS A 54 -3.25 0.77 -5.75
CA LYS A 54 -2.41 1.53 -6.68
C LYS A 54 -3.18 2.67 -7.35
N VAL A 55 -4.41 2.42 -7.78
CA VAL A 55 -5.27 3.46 -8.37
C VAL A 55 -5.60 4.54 -7.34
N TYR A 56 -5.92 4.14 -6.10
CA TYR A 56 -6.20 5.09 -5.03
C TYR A 56 -4.99 5.96 -4.67
N GLU A 57 -3.78 5.38 -4.62
CA GLU A 57 -2.55 6.14 -4.39
C GLU A 57 -2.17 7.05 -5.58
N ALA A 58 -2.57 6.71 -6.80
CA ALA A 58 -2.30 7.51 -8.00
C ALA A 58 -3.28 8.68 -8.19
N LYS A 59 -4.48 8.63 -7.60
CA LYS A 59 -5.41 9.75 -7.66
C LYS A 59 -4.88 10.91 -6.80
N PRO A 60 -4.67 12.11 -7.36
CA PRO A 60 -4.31 13.26 -6.55
C PRO A 60 -5.45 13.55 -5.56
N LYS A 61 -5.09 13.90 -4.33
CA LYS A 61 -6.03 14.25 -3.24
C LYS A 61 -6.73 15.59 -3.53
N PHE A 62 -7.50 15.71 -4.61
CA PHE A 62 -8.39 16.84 -4.87
C PHE A 62 -9.76 16.62 -4.24
N LEU A 63 -9.79 16.37 -2.94
CA LEU A 63 -11.00 16.45 -2.13
C LEU A 63 -10.65 17.13 -0.79
N LYS A 64 -10.22 18.40 -0.87
CA LYS A 64 -10.52 19.35 0.21
C LYS A 64 -11.94 19.82 -0.08
N GLN A 65 -12.93 19.19 0.53
CA GLN A 65 -14.25 19.81 0.62
C GLN A 65 -14.09 21.15 1.32
N ASP A 66 -14.53 22.19 0.62
CA ASP A 66 -14.50 23.57 1.03
C ASP A 66 -15.10 23.75 2.42
N ARG A 67 -14.29 24.28 3.35
CA ARG A 67 -14.81 24.99 4.51
C ARG A 67 -15.37 26.32 4.02
N ILE A 68 -16.60 26.36 3.50
CA ILE A 68 -17.34 27.61 3.43
C ILE A 68 -18.03 27.81 4.77
N LYS A 69 -17.38 28.62 5.62
CA LYS A 69 -18.00 29.30 6.76
C LYS A 69 -19.19 30.09 6.20
N ARG A 70 -20.42 29.76 6.62
CA ARG A 70 -21.53 30.71 6.54
C ARG A 70 -21.29 31.71 7.68
N VAL A 71 -20.95 32.93 7.29
CA VAL A 71 -21.03 34.14 8.12
C VAL A 71 -22.49 34.53 8.22
#